data_AF-A0A1F9XFA4-F1
#
_entry.id   AF-A0A1F9XFA4-F1
#
_cell.length_a   1.000
_cell.length_b   1.000
_cell.length_c   1.000
_cell.angle_alpha   90.00
_cell.angle_beta   90.00
_cell.angle_gamma   90.00
#
_symmetry.space_group_name_H-M   'P 1'
#
loop_
_entity.id
_entity.type
_entity.pdbx_description
1 polymer ?
#
loop_
_entity_poly.entity_id
_entity_poly.type
_entity_poly.pdbx_seq_one_letter_code
_entity_poly.pdbx_strand_id
1 'polypeptide(L)'
;MRKSYIILILVLLSGLVIPAHCDFDYIGAGARPAGMGNCYTAFSDDAYGIYYNPGGVSFARSMELSTDFGQLWTNLTDGSSLSNGYLGCVYPKGKHAFGLAIQRFSLSGYYSENTVALSYSKKITDTLGLGLNLKQLQQVYSMDEYTSTDEVFANGSLTAKSAISIDPGILWNFYPDYFAGASIINLNQPDTGLAEKEPLPVTLNIGLGYRYNYPSDNFNVGFCVSQTGSENKITSGAEKWFYKGMLAARAGYGFGSRQFSSLSFGAGFRFKQAQVDYSINLPVGGMKETGGTHRISLTYRFTKLSEEDLSLSKNFAEEKQRLVKEYETQIKTLENRIAELDAKLQEAQRAPGVPGALQPAPPQKSEYLRTLEKQMQELQEKLKAQKIQQSFEEQNRKQPSKPVEKPAVKLPAPEEQEAAAQSGPKTHTVKEGESLPELAQKYYNDSSQWKKIYDANKNKIERGQVSPGQVLVIP
;
A
#
# COMPACT_ATOMS: atom_id res chain seq x y z
N MET A 1 21.58 -32.74 -2.65
CA MET A 1 21.63 -32.00 -1.36
C MET A 1 21.26 -30.51 -1.50
N ARG A 2 20.25 -30.13 -2.31
CA ARG A 2 19.85 -28.72 -2.54
C ARG A 2 18.40 -28.39 -2.14
N LYS A 3 17.61 -29.38 -1.70
CA LYS A 3 16.21 -29.18 -1.28
C LYS A 3 16.05 -28.93 0.23
N SER A 4 17.11 -29.09 1.02
CA SER A 4 17.05 -29.00 2.49
C SER A 4 17.31 -27.60 3.06
N TYR A 5 17.82 -26.66 2.26
CA TYR A 5 18.14 -25.30 2.74
C TYR A 5 16.95 -24.32 2.66
N ILE A 6 15.99 -24.56 1.78
CA ILE A 6 14.79 -23.70 1.64
C ILE A 6 13.81 -23.94 2.80
N ILE A 7 13.77 -25.16 3.34
CA ILE A 7 12.96 -25.50 4.52
C ILE A 7 13.64 -25.01 5.81
N LEU A 8 14.99 -24.94 5.83
CA LEU A 8 15.73 -24.46 7.00
C LEU A 8 15.54 -22.95 7.25
N ILE A 9 15.37 -22.14 6.19
CA ILE A 9 15.12 -20.69 6.29
C ILE A 9 13.67 -20.40 6.75
N LEU A 10 12.71 -21.27 6.42
CA LEU A 10 11.31 -21.16 6.90
C LEU A 10 11.13 -21.67 8.34
N VAL A 11 11.97 -22.59 8.81
CA VAL A 11 11.90 -23.15 10.17
C VAL A 11 12.65 -22.29 11.21
N LEU A 12 13.60 -21.45 10.79
CA LEU A 12 14.30 -20.51 11.69
C LEU A 12 13.46 -19.27 12.08
N LEU A 13 12.28 -19.06 11.47
CA LEU A 13 11.37 -17.94 11.77
C LEU A 13 10.40 -18.18 12.95
N SER A 14 10.35 -19.39 13.53
CA SER A 14 9.30 -19.77 14.50
C SER A 14 9.73 -19.82 15.97
N GLY A 15 10.91 -19.32 16.32
CA GLY A 15 11.53 -19.60 17.63
C GLY A 15 11.94 -18.37 18.45
N LEU A 16 11.03 -17.41 18.68
CA LEU A 16 11.17 -16.47 19.81
C LEU A 16 9.80 -15.88 20.15
N VAL A 17 9.20 -16.38 21.23
CA VAL A 17 8.05 -15.73 21.86
C VAL A 17 8.59 -14.54 22.65
N ILE A 18 8.62 -13.38 21.99
CA ILE A 18 8.89 -12.10 22.65
C ILE A 18 7.52 -11.50 23.00
N PRO A 19 7.28 -11.08 24.25
CA PRO A 19 6.05 -10.36 24.57
C PRO A 19 5.92 -9.13 23.67
N ALA A 20 4.81 -9.06 22.93
CA ALA A 20 4.47 -7.92 22.09
C ALA A 20 3.85 -6.83 22.96
N HIS A 21 4.44 -5.64 22.92
CA HIS A 21 3.95 -4.43 23.59
C HIS A 21 3.33 -3.53 22.51
N CYS A 22 2.29 -2.77 22.87
CA CYS A 22 1.39 -2.09 21.92
C CYS A 22 1.80 -0.62 21.67
N ASP A 23 3.06 -0.41 21.27
CA ASP A 23 3.63 0.92 21.04
C ASP A 23 4.17 1.03 19.61
N PHE A 24 3.94 2.16 18.94
CA PHE A 24 4.41 2.43 17.58
C PHE A 24 3.98 1.36 16.57
N ASP A 25 2.70 1.01 16.63
CA ASP A 25 2.11 -0.10 15.92
C ASP A 25 2.23 0.07 14.38
N TYR A 26 2.53 -1.02 13.67
CA TYR A 26 2.76 -0.97 12.21
C TYR A 26 1.43 -0.91 11.42
N ILE A 27 0.77 0.25 11.47
CA ILE A 27 -0.56 0.51 10.88
C ILE A 27 -0.52 0.99 9.41
N GLY A 28 0.65 1.43 8.93
CA GLY A 28 0.84 1.93 7.58
C GLY A 28 0.80 3.46 7.46
N ALA A 29 1.31 3.97 6.34
CA ALA A 29 1.31 5.38 5.95
C ALA A 29 0.83 5.53 4.50
N GLY A 30 0.05 6.56 4.22
CA GLY A 30 -0.46 6.88 2.89
C GLY A 30 -1.73 6.13 2.48
N ALA A 31 -2.62 6.79 1.74
CA ALA A 31 -3.84 6.16 1.24
C ALA A 31 -3.55 5.22 0.05
N ARG A 32 -2.53 5.51 -0.78
CA ARG A 32 -2.09 4.59 -1.85
C ARG A 32 -1.63 3.23 -1.28
N PRO A 33 -0.66 3.18 -0.34
CA PRO A 33 -0.27 1.92 0.32
C PRO A 33 -1.43 1.23 1.03
N ALA A 34 -2.23 1.99 1.79
CA ALA A 34 -3.35 1.44 2.53
C ALA A 34 -4.42 0.83 1.60
N GLY A 35 -4.72 1.44 0.45
CA GLY A 35 -5.62 0.89 -0.57
C GLY A 35 -5.12 -0.41 -1.22
N MET A 36 -3.83 -0.72 -1.10
CA MET A 36 -3.21 -1.99 -1.50
C MET A 36 -3.01 -2.95 -0.32
N GLY A 37 -3.72 -2.74 0.79
CA GLY A 37 -3.61 -3.59 1.99
C GLY A 37 -2.27 -3.46 2.71
N ASN A 38 -1.60 -2.30 2.60
CA ASN A 38 -0.25 -2.05 3.13
C ASN A 38 0.85 -2.96 2.55
N CYS A 39 0.58 -3.67 1.43
CA CYS A 39 1.63 -4.40 0.72
C CYS A 39 2.49 -3.44 -0.11
N TYR A 40 3.45 -2.80 0.55
CA TYR A 40 4.20 -1.69 -0.03
C TYR A 40 5.73 -1.79 0.12
N THR A 41 6.25 -2.81 0.81
CA THR A 41 7.69 -3.01 1.03
C THR A 41 8.49 -3.03 -0.28
N ALA A 42 7.94 -3.64 -1.33
CA ALA A 42 8.52 -3.68 -2.67
C ALA A 42 8.14 -2.48 -3.55
N PHE A 43 7.06 -1.75 -3.23
CA PHE A 43 6.57 -0.57 -3.97
C PHE A 43 7.08 0.75 -3.37
N SER A 44 8.11 0.68 -2.55
CA SER A 44 8.68 1.78 -1.75
C SER A 44 9.51 2.77 -2.55
N ASP A 45 9.20 2.96 -3.84
CA ASP A 45 9.89 3.86 -4.76
C ASP A 45 9.38 5.31 -4.69
N ASP A 46 8.85 5.72 -3.53
CA ASP A 46 8.33 7.06 -3.25
C ASP A 46 8.55 7.51 -1.79
N ALA A 47 8.01 8.66 -1.41
CA ALA A 47 8.14 9.23 -0.06
C ALA A 47 7.62 8.30 1.05
N TYR A 48 6.60 7.47 0.80
CA TYR A 48 6.15 6.49 1.78
C TYR A 48 7.17 5.36 1.96
N GLY A 49 8.12 5.20 1.05
CA GLY A 49 9.28 4.31 1.22
C GLY A 49 10.06 4.58 2.50
N ILE A 50 10.08 5.80 3.04
CA ILE A 50 10.69 6.09 4.35
C ILE A 50 10.02 5.27 5.47
N TYR A 51 8.70 5.05 5.40
CA TYR A 51 7.97 4.24 6.37
C TYR A 51 8.14 2.74 6.11
N TYR A 52 7.96 2.30 4.86
CA TYR A 52 7.89 0.86 4.53
C TYR A 52 9.25 0.21 4.28
N ASN A 53 10.14 0.84 3.51
CA ASN A 53 11.43 0.28 3.13
C ASN A 53 12.38 1.37 2.57
N PRO A 54 13.39 1.81 3.34
CA PRO A 54 14.32 2.84 2.88
C PRO A 54 15.21 2.40 1.72
N GLY A 55 15.31 1.09 1.43
CA GLY A 55 16.02 0.58 0.25
C GLY A 55 15.40 1.05 -1.08
N GLY A 56 14.09 1.35 -1.08
CA GLY A 56 13.37 1.82 -2.26
C GLY A 56 13.47 3.32 -2.53
N VAL A 57 13.79 4.13 -1.52
CA VAL A 57 13.76 5.61 -1.61
C VAL A 57 14.68 6.16 -2.70
N SER A 58 15.81 5.50 -2.98
CA SER A 58 16.73 5.89 -4.07
C SER A 58 16.18 5.67 -5.47
N PHE A 59 15.05 4.96 -5.63
CA PHE A 59 14.35 4.76 -6.89
C PHE A 59 13.24 5.80 -7.15
N ALA A 60 12.99 6.71 -6.20
CA ALA A 60 12.13 7.86 -6.44
C ALA A 60 12.63 8.66 -7.65
N ARG A 61 11.74 8.97 -8.60
CA ARG A 61 12.09 9.60 -9.88
C ARG A 61 12.34 11.10 -9.77
N SER A 62 11.72 11.74 -8.79
CA SER A 62 11.76 13.18 -8.61
C SER A 62 11.74 13.50 -7.12
N MET A 63 12.11 14.74 -6.78
CA MET A 63 11.77 15.25 -5.47
C MET A 63 10.24 15.21 -5.30
N GLU A 64 9.78 14.66 -4.18
CA GLU A 64 8.34 14.61 -3.90
C GLU A 64 8.07 14.82 -2.42
N LEU A 65 6.89 15.36 -2.16
CA LEU A 65 6.32 15.56 -0.84
C LEU A 65 4.99 14.80 -0.79
N SER A 66 4.81 13.95 0.21
CA SER A 66 3.59 13.18 0.44
C SER A 66 3.11 13.38 1.86
N THR A 67 1.80 13.57 2.02
CA THR A 67 1.15 13.67 3.33
C THR A 67 -0.10 12.83 3.36
N ASP A 68 -0.43 12.28 4.53
CA ASP A 68 -1.73 11.64 4.76
C ASP A 68 -2.31 11.99 6.12
N PHE A 69 -3.63 11.94 6.17
CA PHE A 69 -4.42 11.92 7.38
C PHE A 69 -5.32 10.69 7.34
N GLY A 70 -5.33 9.93 8.43
CA GLY A 70 -6.17 8.77 8.61
C GLY A 70 -7.00 8.87 9.87
N GLN A 71 -8.28 8.56 9.74
CA GLN A 71 -9.16 8.29 10.87
C GLN A 71 -9.31 6.78 11.00
N LEU A 72 -8.84 6.26 12.13
CA LEU A 72 -8.71 4.82 12.34
C LEU A 72 -9.98 4.29 12.98
N TRP A 73 -10.45 3.14 12.48
CA TRP A 73 -11.60 2.40 13.01
C TRP A 73 -12.77 3.32 13.40
N THR A 74 -13.41 3.94 12.43
CA THR A 74 -14.56 4.83 12.68
C THR A 74 -15.70 4.07 13.39
N ASN A 75 -16.62 4.81 14.03
CA ASN A 75 -17.75 4.27 14.79
C ASN A 75 -17.40 3.51 16.09
N LEU A 76 -16.22 3.72 16.66
CA LEU A 76 -15.96 3.27 18.04
C LEU A 76 -16.87 4.03 19.02
N THR A 77 -17.54 3.29 19.90
CA THR A 77 -18.54 3.81 20.85
C THR A 77 -17.94 4.28 22.17
N ASP A 78 -16.67 3.98 22.42
CA ASP A 78 -15.90 4.38 23.60
C ASP A 78 -15.43 5.85 23.55
N GLY A 79 -15.70 6.56 22.44
CA GLY A 79 -15.24 7.94 22.24
C GLY A 79 -13.78 8.05 21.83
N SER A 80 -13.10 6.92 21.59
CA SER A 80 -11.70 6.89 21.13
C SER A 80 -11.62 7.42 19.70
N SER A 81 -11.32 8.71 19.56
CA SER A 81 -11.03 9.33 18.27
C SER A 81 -9.56 9.09 17.89
N LEU A 82 -9.29 7.87 17.39
CA LEU A 82 -7.97 7.47 16.92
C LEU A 82 -7.67 8.04 15.53
N SER A 83 -6.51 8.66 15.40
CA SER A 83 -6.06 9.23 14.14
C SER A 83 -4.57 9.01 13.93
N ASN A 84 -4.16 9.04 12.68
CA ASN A 84 -2.77 9.06 12.30
C ASN A 84 -2.53 10.13 11.23
N GLY A 85 -1.31 10.69 11.23
CA GLY A 85 -0.86 11.65 10.26
C GLY A 85 0.57 11.36 9.83
N TYR A 86 0.88 11.73 8.59
CA TYR A 86 2.21 11.57 8.01
C TYR A 86 2.54 12.75 7.12
N LEU A 87 3.80 13.15 7.12
CA LEU A 87 4.40 14.06 6.16
C LEU A 87 5.79 13.54 5.82
N GLY A 88 6.03 13.18 4.58
CA GLY A 88 7.31 12.67 4.10
C GLY A 88 7.77 13.41 2.87
N CYS A 89 9.05 13.73 2.80
CA CYS A 89 9.69 14.25 1.60
C CYS A 89 10.90 13.40 1.23
N VAL A 90 11.12 13.23 -0.07
CA VAL A 90 12.32 12.59 -0.60
C VAL A 90 12.97 13.48 -1.64
N TYR A 91 14.30 13.48 -1.65
CA TYR A 91 15.13 14.24 -2.55
C TYR A 91 16.18 13.30 -3.18
N PRO A 92 15.89 12.73 -4.36
CA PRO A 92 16.85 11.94 -5.11
C PRO A 92 17.89 12.84 -5.80
N LYS A 93 19.17 12.49 -5.69
CA LYS A 93 20.32 13.14 -6.32
C LYS A 93 21.29 12.08 -6.87
N GLY A 94 21.20 11.80 -8.17
CA GLY A 94 22.01 10.78 -8.84
C GLY A 94 21.71 9.38 -8.30
N LYS A 95 22.73 8.68 -7.79
CA LYS A 95 22.57 7.36 -7.15
C LYS A 95 22.13 7.44 -5.68
N HIS A 96 22.02 8.64 -5.11
CA HIS A 96 21.70 8.85 -3.70
C HIS A 96 20.28 9.41 -3.57
N ALA A 97 19.63 9.17 -2.44
CA ALA A 97 18.43 9.88 -2.04
C ALA A 97 18.42 10.13 -0.54
N PHE A 98 17.85 11.28 -0.18
CA PHE A 98 17.68 11.71 1.20
C PHE A 98 16.19 11.86 1.47
N GLY A 99 15.73 11.40 2.64
CA GLY A 99 14.35 11.52 3.06
C GLY A 99 14.24 12.09 4.46
N LEU A 100 13.14 12.81 4.69
CA LEU A 100 12.70 13.25 6.01
C LEU A 100 11.22 12.91 6.12
N ALA A 101 10.81 12.32 7.24
CA ALA A 101 9.40 12.10 7.53
C ALA A 101 9.06 12.44 8.96
N ILE A 102 7.84 12.92 9.16
CA ILE A 102 7.19 13.14 10.44
C ILE A 102 5.92 12.30 10.44
N GLN A 103 5.71 11.51 11.49
CA GLN A 103 4.51 10.72 11.68
C GLN A 103 3.97 10.97 13.07
N ARG A 104 2.64 11.03 13.18
CA ARG A 104 1.94 11.13 14.46
C ARG A 104 0.81 10.12 14.51
N PHE A 105 0.73 9.34 15.57
CA PHE A 105 -0.49 8.64 15.98
C PHE A 105 -1.06 9.36 17.20
N SER A 106 -2.38 9.46 17.30
CA SER A 106 -3.04 10.18 18.38
C SER A 106 -4.32 9.50 18.81
N LEU A 107 -4.43 9.27 20.12
CA LEU A 107 -5.68 9.08 20.84
C LEU A 107 -6.07 10.43 21.44
N SER A 108 -7.15 11.01 20.92
CA SER A 108 -7.55 12.39 21.23
C SER A 108 -7.63 12.66 22.73
N GLY A 109 -6.81 13.60 23.21
CA GLY A 109 -6.84 14.09 24.60
C GLY A 109 -6.05 13.26 25.62
N TYR A 110 -5.51 12.10 25.24
CA TYR A 110 -4.87 11.19 26.20
C TYR A 110 -3.45 10.81 25.81
N TYR A 111 -3.19 10.47 24.55
CA TYR A 111 -1.94 9.85 24.15
C TYR A 111 -1.54 10.20 22.72
N SER A 112 -0.24 10.33 22.49
CA SER A 112 0.30 10.42 21.14
C SER A 112 1.67 9.81 20.99
N GLU A 113 1.91 9.26 19.81
CA GLU A 113 3.20 8.78 19.37
C GLU A 113 3.68 9.69 18.26
N ASN A 114 4.92 10.17 18.37
CA ASN A 114 5.54 11.06 17.41
C ASN A 114 6.83 10.42 16.92
N THR A 115 7.00 10.40 15.61
CA THR A 115 8.19 9.86 14.97
C THR A 115 8.76 10.90 14.02
N VAL A 116 10.05 11.17 14.14
CA VAL A 116 10.82 11.91 13.14
C VAL A 116 11.84 10.94 12.53
N ALA A 117 11.82 10.77 11.21
CA ALA A 117 12.67 9.84 10.49
C ALA A 117 13.58 10.57 9.51
N LEU A 118 14.89 10.32 9.58
CA LEU A 118 15.85 10.66 8.56
C LEU A 118 16.16 9.40 7.74
N SER A 119 16.06 9.49 6.43
CA SER A 119 16.30 8.38 5.51
C SER A 119 17.47 8.69 4.60
N TYR A 120 18.36 7.72 4.42
CA TYR A 120 19.37 7.76 3.38
C TYR A 120 19.31 6.46 2.57
N SER A 121 19.32 6.60 1.24
CA SER A 121 19.25 5.47 0.32
C SER A 121 20.25 5.65 -0.82
N LYS A 122 20.84 4.55 -1.27
CA LYS A 122 21.82 4.52 -2.36
C LYS A 122 21.55 3.36 -3.32
N LYS A 123 21.48 3.67 -4.61
CA LYS A 123 21.60 2.70 -5.70
C LYS A 123 23.02 2.15 -5.76
N ILE A 124 23.19 0.89 -5.38
CA ILE A 124 24.45 0.15 -5.52
C ILE A 124 24.67 -0.22 -6.99
N THR A 125 23.59 -0.66 -7.64
CA THR A 125 23.50 -0.82 -9.09
C THR A 125 22.24 -0.09 -9.58
N ASP A 126 22.01 -0.05 -10.89
CA ASP A 126 20.77 0.53 -11.43
C ASP A 126 19.52 -0.30 -11.08
N THR A 127 19.71 -1.52 -10.57
CA THR A 127 18.65 -2.45 -10.15
C THR A 127 18.57 -2.66 -8.64
N LEU A 128 19.62 -2.38 -7.88
CA LEU A 128 19.71 -2.67 -6.44
C LEU A 128 19.94 -1.40 -5.62
N GLY A 129 19.02 -1.14 -4.68
CA GLY A 129 19.13 -0.05 -3.70
C GLY A 129 19.22 -0.57 -2.28
N LEU A 130 20.05 0.11 -1.48
CA LEU A 130 20.17 -0.09 -0.03
C LEU A 130 19.81 1.22 0.66
N GLY A 131 19.14 1.15 1.80
CA GLY A 131 18.83 2.33 2.58
C GLY A 131 18.78 2.06 4.08
N LEU A 132 18.83 3.15 4.83
CA LEU A 132 18.83 3.16 6.28
C LEU A 132 17.97 4.33 6.75
N ASN A 133 17.12 4.08 7.73
CA ASN A 133 16.49 5.13 8.51
C ASN A 133 17.13 5.24 9.89
N LEU A 134 17.23 6.47 10.36
CA LEU A 134 17.40 6.81 11.77
C LEU A 134 16.13 7.52 12.22
N LYS A 135 15.45 6.99 13.24
CA LYS A 135 14.19 7.53 13.75
C LYS A 135 14.34 7.98 15.20
N GLN A 136 13.80 9.14 15.51
CA GLN A 136 13.49 9.54 16.87
C GLN A 136 12.02 9.27 17.13
N LEU A 137 11.76 8.45 18.16
CA LEU A 137 10.45 8.04 18.62
C LEU A 137 10.15 8.77 19.92
N GLN A 138 8.92 9.24 20.10
CA GLN A 138 8.47 9.87 21.33
C GLN A 138 7.02 9.52 21.64
N GLN A 139 6.78 9.00 22.83
CA GLN A 139 5.43 8.90 23.40
C GLN A 139 5.18 10.09 24.31
N VAL A 140 3.94 10.57 24.28
CA VAL A 140 3.48 11.67 25.12
C VAL A 140 2.10 11.32 25.67
N TYR A 141 1.96 11.43 26.98
CA TYR A 141 0.72 11.22 27.72
C TYR A 141 0.19 12.56 28.22
N SER A 142 -1.12 12.72 28.17
CA SER A 142 -1.82 13.85 28.79
C SER A 142 -2.15 13.47 30.22
N MET A 143 -1.83 14.37 31.16
CA MET A 143 -2.08 14.14 32.57
C MET A 143 -3.52 14.46 32.93
N ASP A 144 -4.09 13.62 33.78
CA ASP A 144 -5.35 13.76 34.47
C ASP A 144 -5.16 13.46 35.97
N GLU A 145 -6.24 13.52 36.75
CA GLU A 145 -6.20 13.28 38.20
C GLU A 145 -5.63 11.90 38.55
N TYR A 146 -5.94 10.88 37.74
CA TYR A 146 -5.46 9.51 37.94
C TYR A 146 -3.96 9.40 37.68
N THR A 147 -3.52 9.75 36.47
CA THR A 147 -2.12 9.69 36.02
C THR A 147 -1.18 10.60 36.81
N SER A 148 -1.70 11.69 37.39
CA SER A 148 -0.92 12.59 38.27
C SER A 148 -0.55 11.96 39.62
N THR A 149 -1.26 10.91 40.05
CA THR A 149 -1.01 10.21 41.31
C THR A 149 -0.39 8.83 41.14
N ASP A 150 -0.22 8.41 39.88
CA ASP A 150 0.29 7.09 39.52
C ASP A 150 1.83 7.10 39.50
N GLU A 151 2.43 6.10 40.15
CA GLU A 151 3.87 5.93 40.26
C GLU A 151 4.53 5.66 38.91
N VAL A 152 3.81 5.07 37.93
CA VAL A 152 4.30 4.85 36.56
C VAL A 152 4.69 6.16 35.89
N PHE A 153 3.94 7.22 36.20
CA PHE A 153 4.14 8.57 35.70
C PHE A 153 4.98 9.43 36.66
N ALA A 154 5.61 8.79 37.66
CA ALA A 154 6.35 9.43 38.73
C ALA A 154 5.54 10.59 39.36
N ASN A 155 4.27 10.31 39.68
CA ASN A 155 3.31 11.24 40.26
C ASN A 155 3.20 12.54 39.43
N GLY A 156 3.01 12.38 38.12
CA GLY A 156 2.83 13.49 37.18
C GLY A 156 4.12 14.14 36.65
N SER A 157 5.30 13.72 37.10
CA SER A 157 6.58 14.32 36.66
C SER A 157 7.14 13.73 35.37
N LEU A 158 6.67 12.56 34.94
CA LEU A 158 7.08 11.88 33.72
C LEU A 158 5.91 11.79 32.73
N THR A 159 5.88 12.67 31.72
CA THR A 159 4.80 12.72 30.71
C THR A 159 5.20 12.16 29.35
N ALA A 160 6.48 11.88 29.13
CA ALA A 160 7.00 11.49 27.83
C ALA A 160 8.24 10.59 27.92
N LYS A 161 8.36 9.65 26.98
CA LYS A 161 9.56 8.82 26.77
C LYS A 161 10.02 8.97 25.33
N SER A 162 11.34 8.98 25.12
CA SER A 162 11.94 9.04 23.78
C SER A 162 12.92 7.90 23.57
N ALA A 163 13.00 7.44 22.32
CA ALA A 163 13.89 6.37 21.92
C ALA A 163 14.41 6.59 20.49
N ILE A 164 15.49 5.92 20.13
CA ILE A 164 16.09 5.98 18.79
C ILE A 164 15.97 4.63 18.12
N SER A 165 15.45 4.59 16.90
CA SER A 165 15.30 3.39 16.10
C SER A 165 16.15 3.43 14.82
N ILE A 166 16.63 2.27 14.39
CA ILE A 166 17.43 2.07 13.18
C ILE A 166 16.74 1.05 12.28
N ASP A 167 16.48 1.44 11.03
CA ASP A 167 15.76 0.57 10.08
C ASP A 167 16.53 0.42 8.76
N PRO A 168 17.22 -0.70 8.52
CA PRO A 168 17.81 -0.98 7.22
C PRO A 168 16.76 -1.51 6.22
N GLY A 169 17.01 -1.28 4.93
CA GLY A 169 16.17 -1.76 3.84
C GLY A 169 16.91 -2.01 2.54
N ILE A 170 16.36 -2.89 1.72
CA ILE A 170 16.86 -3.29 0.40
C ILE A 170 15.71 -3.32 -0.59
N LEU A 171 15.93 -2.81 -1.81
CA LEU A 171 15.02 -2.98 -2.94
C LEU A 171 15.81 -3.49 -4.14
N TRP A 172 15.33 -4.55 -4.77
CA TRP A 172 15.97 -5.19 -5.91
C TRP A 172 15.01 -5.37 -7.07
N ASN A 173 15.22 -4.62 -8.14
CA ASN A 173 14.55 -4.75 -9.43
C ASN A 173 15.27 -5.79 -10.29
N PHE A 174 15.08 -7.07 -9.95
CA PHE A 174 15.85 -8.18 -10.56
C PHE A 174 15.43 -8.51 -11.99
N TYR A 175 14.25 -8.05 -12.43
CA TYR A 175 13.84 -7.96 -13.84
C TYR A 175 13.06 -6.65 -14.09
N PRO A 176 12.88 -6.21 -15.35
CA PRO A 176 12.16 -4.96 -15.65
C PRO A 176 10.77 -4.84 -15.02
N ASP A 177 10.03 -5.96 -14.97
CA ASP A 177 8.67 -6.03 -14.45
C ASP A 177 8.60 -6.64 -13.03
N TYR A 178 9.70 -7.21 -12.51
CA TYR A 178 9.71 -7.94 -11.23
C TYR A 178 10.72 -7.36 -10.26
N PHE A 179 10.26 -7.15 -9.04
CA PHE A 179 11.06 -6.54 -7.98
C PHE A 179 10.72 -7.14 -6.63
N ALA A 180 11.72 -7.15 -5.76
CA ALA A 180 11.62 -7.63 -4.39
C ALA A 180 12.12 -6.54 -3.43
N GLY A 181 11.52 -6.45 -2.26
CA GLY A 181 11.97 -5.57 -1.20
C GLY A 181 12.02 -6.31 0.13
N ALA A 182 12.97 -5.93 0.98
CA ALA A 182 12.97 -6.34 2.37
C ALA A 182 13.38 -5.17 3.26
N SER A 183 12.81 -5.08 4.45
CA SER A 183 13.19 -4.10 5.47
C SER A 183 13.12 -4.70 6.85
N ILE A 184 13.94 -4.18 7.75
CA ILE A 184 13.89 -4.49 9.19
C ILE A 184 13.60 -3.17 9.89
N ILE A 185 12.51 -3.11 10.65
CA ILE A 185 12.13 -1.95 11.46
C ILE A 185 12.46 -2.27 12.90
N ASN A 186 12.97 -1.28 13.65
CA ASN A 186 13.37 -1.41 15.04
C ASN A 186 14.49 -2.44 15.24
N LEU A 187 15.51 -2.44 14.36
CA LEU A 187 16.63 -3.40 14.41
C LEU A 187 17.29 -3.43 15.80
N ASN A 188 17.37 -2.28 16.46
CA ASN A 188 18.00 -2.11 17.77
C ASN A 188 17.04 -2.23 18.96
N GLN A 189 15.78 -2.62 18.75
CA GLN A 189 14.76 -2.79 19.79
C GLN A 189 14.73 -1.64 20.80
N PRO A 190 14.44 -0.40 20.34
CA PRO A 190 14.40 0.78 21.21
C PRO A 190 13.47 0.59 22.41
N ASP A 191 13.89 1.06 23.58
CA ASP A 191 13.08 1.04 24.80
C ASP A 191 12.16 2.26 24.87
N THR A 192 10.85 2.01 24.84
CA THR A 192 9.80 3.04 24.93
C THR A 192 9.08 3.06 26.27
N GLY A 193 9.40 2.16 27.19
CA GLY A 193 8.66 2.06 28.45
C GLY A 193 8.91 3.24 29.39
N LEU A 194 7.86 3.69 30.07
CA LEU A 194 7.91 4.81 31.02
C LEU A 194 8.56 4.41 32.34
N ALA A 195 7.99 3.40 33.01
CA ALA A 195 8.44 2.92 34.32
C ALA A 195 9.30 1.66 34.22
N GLU A 196 8.84 0.68 33.44
CA GLU A 196 9.60 -0.53 33.13
C GLU A 196 10.16 -0.47 31.72
N LYS A 197 11.12 -1.36 31.44
CA LYS A 197 11.71 -1.44 30.10
C LYS A 197 10.74 -2.14 29.16
N GLU A 198 10.31 -1.43 28.11
CA GLU A 198 9.41 -1.95 27.07
C GLU A 198 10.11 -1.82 25.71
N PRO A 199 10.89 -2.84 25.29
CA PRO A 199 11.58 -2.79 24.01
C PRO A 199 10.60 -3.02 22.87
N LEU A 200 10.62 -2.14 21.86
CA LEU A 200 9.83 -2.33 20.66
C LEU A 200 10.22 -3.62 19.92
N PRO A 201 9.24 -4.39 19.43
CA PRO A 201 9.53 -5.59 18.66
C PRO A 201 10.21 -5.24 17.34
N VAL A 202 11.09 -6.14 16.88
CA VAL A 202 11.64 -6.08 15.53
C VAL A 202 10.54 -6.47 14.54
N THR A 203 10.38 -5.68 13.46
CA THR A 203 9.50 -6.03 12.34
C THR A 203 10.34 -6.38 11.11
N LEU A 204 10.20 -7.61 10.62
CA LEU A 204 10.74 -8.05 9.33
C LEU A 204 9.67 -7.95 8.26
N ASN A 205 9.93 -7.16 7.21
CA ASN A 205 9.07 -7.06 6.04
C ASN A 205 9.75 -7.66 4.82
N ILE A 206 9.01 -8.44 4.04
CA ILE A 206 9.41 -8.95 2.73
C ILE A 206 8.27 -8.69 1.75
N GLY A 207 8.58 -8.18 0.56
CA GLY A 207 7.62 -7.94 -0.49
C GLY A 207 8.13 -8.41 -1.84
N LEU A 208 7.21 -8.93 -2.66
CA LEU A 208 7.40 -9.20 -4.07
C LEU A 208 6.38 -8.38 -4.84
N GLY A 209 6.82 -7.79 -5.95
CA GLY A 209 5.99 -6.98 -6.81
C GLY A 209 6.18 -7.35 -8.27
N TYR A 210 5.08 -7.24 -9.00
CA TYR A 210 5.03 -7.29 -10.45
C TYR A 210 4.39 -5.99 -10.95
N ARG A 211 5.04 -5.35 -11.91
CA ARG A 211 4.60 -4.11 -12.55
C ARG A 211 4.53 -4.33 -14.04
N TYR A 212 3.34 -4.15 -14.58
CA TYR A 212 3.08 -4.11 -16.00
C TYR A 212 3.03 -2.64 -16.44
N ASN A 213 4.08 -2.20 -17.14
CA ASN A 213 4.16 -0.86 -17.72
C ASN A 213 3.99 -0.94 -19.24
N TYR A 214 2.81 -0.61 -19.75
CA TYR A 214 2.58 -0.33 -21.17
C TYR A 214 2.05 1.10 -21.31
N PRO A 215 2.36 1.86 -22.38
CA PRO A 215 2.29 3.33 -22.42
C PRO A 215 0.98 4.02 -21.97
N SER A 216 -0.12 3.28 -21.76
CA SER A 216 -1.38 3.80 -21.26
C SER A 216 -2.16 2.89 -20.28
N ASP A 217 -1.64 1.72 -19.89
CA ASP A 217 -2.35 0.77 -19.01
C ASP A 217 -1.38 0.17 -17.99
N ASN A 218 -1.19 0.86 -16.86
CA ASN A 218 -0.30 0.42 -15.80
C ASN A 218 -1.05 -0.47 -14.82
N PHE A 219 -0.53 -1.66 -14.58
CA PHE A 219 -1.08 -2.61 -13.61
C PHE A 219 0.02 -3.12 -12.69
N ASN A 220 -0.25 -3.12 -11.40
CA ASN A 220 0.69 -3.50 -10.36
C ASN A 220 0.03 -4.56 -9.47
N VAL A 221 0.78 -5.60 -9.10
CA VAL A 221 0.36 -6.60 -8.11
C VAL A 221 1.50 -6.87 -7.14
N GLY A 222 1.16 -6.92 -5.86
CA GLY A 222 2.09 -7.15 -4.77
C GLY A 222 1.65 -8.29 -3.86
N PHE A 223 2.64 -8.96 -3.30
CA PHE A 223 2.49 -9.89 -2.18
C PHE A 223 3.54 -9.56 -1.12
N CYS A 224 3.14 -9.44 0.13
CA CYS A 224 4.01 -9.02 1.22
C CYS A 224 3.77 -9.85 2.49
N VAL A 225 4.84 -10.11 3.21
CA VAL A 225 4.85 -10.76 4.52
C VAL A 225 5.50 -9.82 5.52
N SER A 226 4.86 -9.61 6.67
CA SER A 226 5.35 -8.80 7.77
C SER A 226 5.30 -9.63 9.05
N GLN A 227 6.45 -9.82 9.70
CA GLN A 227 6.56 -10.45 11.02
C GLN A 227 6.97 -9.41 12.03
N THR A 228 6.18 -9.19 13.08
CA THR A 228 6.49 -8.28 14.20
C THR A 228 6.48 -9.08 15.50
N GLY A 229 7.66 -9.31 16.09
CA GLY A 229 7.78 -10.25 17.21
C GLY A 229 7.21 -11.63 16.84
N SER A 230 6.21 -12.11 17.60
CA SER A 230 5.51 -13.37 17.31
C SER A 230 4.33 -13.25 16.35
N GLU A 231 3.97 -12.04 15.91
CA GLU A 231 2.79 -11.78 15.08
C GLU A 231 3.16 -11.72 13.60
N ASN A 232 2.34 -12.33 12.75
CA ASN A 232 2.56 -12.37 11.30
C ASN A 232 1.35 -11.80 10.56
N LYS A 233 1.60 -11.04 9.49
CA LYS A 233 0.61 -10.54 8.54
C LYS A 233 1.07 -10.87 7.13
N ILE A 234 0.18 -11.48 6.35
CA ILE A 234 0.34 -11.72 4.92
C ILE A 234 -0.64 -10.79 4.22
N THR A 235 -0.15 -10.00 3.27
CA THR A 235 -0.94 -9.00 2.55
C THR A 235 -0.70 -9.12 1.06
N SER A 236 -1.70 -8.79 0.28
CA SER A 236 -1.64 -8.71 -1.17
C SER A 236 -2.41 -7.48 -1.63
N GLY A 237 -1.96 -6.89 -2.74
CA GLY A 237 -2.55 -5.66 -3.25
C GLY A 237 -2.40 -5.57 -4.76
N ALA A 238 -3.39 -4.96 -5.41
CA ALA A 238 -3.37 -4.64 -6.83
C ALA A 238 -3.68 -3.16 -7.04
N GLU A 239 -3.04 -2.55 -8.04
CA GLU A 239 -3.29 -1.18 -8.47
C GLU A 239 -3.41 -1.17 -10.00
N LYS A 240 -4.48 -0.56 -10.53
CA LYS A 240 -4.64 -0.31 -11.96
C LYS A 240 -4.83 1.18 -12.20
N TRP A 241 -4.07 1.73 -13.15
CA TRP A 241 -4.23 3.10 -13.60
C TRP A 241 -4.99 3.15 -14.93
N PHE A 242 -5.99 4.02 -15.00
CA PHE A 242 -6.85 4.28 -16.13
C PHE A 242 -6.55 5.67 -16.72
N TYR A 243 -7.08 5.92 -17.93
CA TYR A 243 -7.01 7.22 -18.60
C TYR A 243 -5.59 7.79 -18.66
N LYS A 244 -4.64 6.97 -19.15
CA LYS A 244 -3.21 7.35 -19.28
C LYS A 244 -2.58 7.80 -17.95
N GLY A 245 -2.94 7.14 -16.84
CA GLY A 245 -2.35 7.43 -15.53
C GLY A 245 -3.05 8.51 -14.72
N MET A 246 -4.26 8.93 -15.12
CA MET A 246 -5.02 9.97 -14.42
C MET A 246 -5.85 9.43 -13.25
N LEU A 247 -6.45 8.25 -13.39
CA LEU A 247 -7.27 7.63 -12.34
C LEU A 247 -6.67 6.31 -11.91
N ALA A 248 -6.68 5.99 -10.63
CA ALA A 248 -6.26 4.70 -10.09
C ALA A 248 -7.41 4.03 -9.36
N ALA A 249 -7.52 2.70 -9.51
CA ALA A 249 -8.30 1.86 -8.60
C ALA A 249 -7.37 0.84 -7.96
N ARG A 250 -7.61 0.57 -6.68
CA ARG A 250 -6.78 -0.30 -5.85
C ARG A 250 -7.66 -1.21 -5.02
N ALA A 251 -7.19 -2.42 -4.83
CA ALA A 251 -7.78 -3.38 -3.92
C ALA A 251 -6.66 -4.16 -3.21
N GLY A 252 -6.90 -4.54 -1.96
CA GLY A 252 -5.98 -5.36 -1.19
C GLY A 252 -6.71 -6.27 -0.22
N TYR A 253 -6.04 -7.36 0.13
CA TYR A 253 -6.50 -8.29 1.15
C TYR A 253 -5.32 -8.70 2.03
N GLY A 254 -5.55 -8.72 3.34
CA GLY A 254 -4.58 -9.16 4.32
C GLY A 254 -5.18 -10.12 5.32
N PHE A 255 -4.39 -11.06 5.81
CA PHE A 255 -4.74 -11.97 6.90
C PHE A 255 -3.51 -12.33 7.74
N GLY A 256 -3.70 -12.80 8.97
CA GLY A 256 -2.58 -13.05 9.87
C GLY A 256 -2.95 -13.51 11.27
N SER A 257 -1.98 -13.42 12.17
CA SER A 257 -2.13 -13.71 13.60
C SER A 257 -3.22 -12.84 14.25
N ARG A 258 -3.70 -13.25 15.43
CA ARG A 258 -4.69 -12.50 16.23
C ARG A 258 -5.99 -12.19 15.49
N GLN A 259 -6.42 -13.13 14.65
CA GLN A 259 -7.62 -12.99 13.82
C GLN A 259 -7.56 -11.79 12.85
N PHE A 260 -6.37 -11.24 12.58
CA PHE A 260 -6.22 -10.18 11.59
C PHE A 260 -6.74 -10.67 10.24
N SER A 261 -7.75 -10.00 9.71
CA SER A 261 -8.20 -10.13 8.32
C SER A 261 -8.83 -8.81 7.89
N SER A 262 -8.45 -8.30 6.72
CA SER A 262 -8.91 -7.00 6.23
C SER A 262 -9.02 -6.95 4.71
N LEU A 263 -10.09 -6.33 4.23
CA LEU A 263 -10.26 -5.88 2.85
C LEU A 263 -9.89 -4.41 2.74
N SER A 264 -9.20 -4.04 1.66
CA SER A 264 -8.77 -2.67 1.41
C SER A 264 -9.19 -2.25 0.01
N PHE A 265 -9.68 -1.02 -0.11
CA PHE A 265 -10.04 -0.42 -1.40
C PHE A 265 -9.46 0.99 -1.46
N GLY A 266 -9.03 1.41 -2.65
CA GLY A 266 -8.51 2.75 -2.83
C GLY A 266 -8.79 3.31 -4.21
N ALA A 267 -8.90 4.62 -4.28
CA ALA A 267 -9.00 5.39 -5.50
C ALA A 267 -7.90 6.46 -5.52
N GLY A 268 -7.39 6.78 -6.70
CA GLY A 268 -6.40 7.83 -6.89
C GLY A 268 -6.76 8.72 -8.06
N PHE A 269 -6.49 10.01 -7.94
CA PHE A 269 -6.59 10.97 -9.03
C PHE A 269 -5.26 11.72 -9.14
N ARG A 270 -4.65 11.67 -10.33
CA ARG A 270 -3.40 12.34 -10.65
C ARG A 270 -3.63 13.36 -11.73
N PHE A 271 -3.27 14.61 -11.44
CA PHE A 271 -3.29 15.69 -12.41
C PHE A 271 -1.95 16.43 -12.38
N LYS A 272 -1.20 16.28 -13.48
CA LYS A 272 0.17 16.79 -13.60
C LYS A 272 1.05 16.29 -12.44
N GLN A 273 1.59 17.20 -11.62
CA GLN A 273 2.45 16.90 -10.47
C GLN A 273 1.69 16.48 -9.21
N ALA A 274 0.40 16.79 -9.12
CA ALA A 274 -0.41 16.54 -7.93
C ALA A 274 -1.12 15.20 -8.05
N GLN A 275 -1.22 14.50 -6.92
CA GLN A 275 -1.97 13.26 -6.79
C GLN A 275 -2.73 13.28 -5.47
N VAL A 276 -4.02 12.98 -5.52
CA VAL A 276 -4.86 12.76 -4.35
C VAL A 276 -5.25 11.29 -4.34
N ASP A 277 -5.07 10.62 -3.22
CA ASP A 277 -5.56 9.25 -3.03
C ASP A 277 -6.47 9.19 -1.82
N TYR A 278 -7.41 8.27 -1.89
CA TYR A 278 -8.29 7.92 -0.79
C TYR A 278 -8.34 6.41 -0.66
N SER A 279 -8.39 5.92 0.58
CA SER A 279 -8.55 4.50 0.86
C SER A 279 -9.46 4.24 2.03
N ILE A 280 -10.07 3.06 1.99
CA ILE A 280 -10.82 2.47 3.09
C ILE A 280 -10.28 1.06 3.37
N ASN A 281 -10.03 0.77 4.64
CA ASN A 281 -9.60 -0.53 5.13
C ASN A 281 -10.68 -1.07 6.07
N LEU A 282 -11.33 -2.14 5.67
CA LEU A 282 -12.42 -2.78 6.39
C LEU A 282 -11.87 -4.02 7.10
N PRO A 283 -11.85 -4.07 8.44
CA PRO A 283 -11.57 -5.30 9.15
C PRO A 283 -12.72 -6.28 8.92
N VAL A 284 -12.40 -7.49 8.47
CA VAL A 284 -13.35 -8.60 8.28
C VAL A 284 -13.10 -9.75 9.26
N GLY A 285 -12.03 -9.65 10.05
CA GLY A 285 -11.71 -10.53 11.18
C GLY A 285 -11.12 -9.74 12.35
N GLY A 286 -11.27 -10.26 13.56
CA GLY A 286 -10.84 -9.61 14.79
C GLY A 286 -11.84 -8.54 15.23
N MET A 287 -11.57 -7.28 14.87
CA MET A 287 -12.42 -6.14 15.24
C MET A 287 -13.75 -6.17 14.47
N LYS A 288 -14.86 -6.03 15.20
CA LYS A 288 -16.22 -6.01 14.66
C LYS A 288 -16.84 -4.63 14.87
N GLU A 289 -17.89 -4.33 14.10
CA GLU A 289 -18.74 -3.15 14.28
C GLU A 289 -18.05 -1.78 14.08
N THR A 290 -16.83 -1.75 13.57
CA THR A 290 -16.17 -0.50 13.14
C THR A 290 -16.57 -0.15 11.71
N GLY A 291 -16.66 1.15 11.39
CA GLY A 291 -16.79 1.66 10.01
C GLY A 291 -15.51 1.53 9.18
N GLY A 292 -14.45 0.94 9.74
CA GLY A 292 -13.16 0.77 9.10
C GLY A 292 -12.25 1.99 9.24
N THR A 293 -11.07 1.89 8.65
CA THR A 293 -10.08 2.97 8.64
C THR A 293 -10.16 3.72 7.32
N HIS A 294 -10.27 5.04 7.39
CA HIS A 294 -10.34 5.92 6.23
C HIS A 294 -9.06 6.76 6.15
N ARG A 295 -8.46 6.86 4.96
CA ARG A 295 -7.28 7.70 4.74
C ARG A 295 -7.43 8.55 3.50
N ILE A 296 -6.94 9.78 3.59
CA ILE A 296 -6.74 10.67 2.45
C ILE A 296 -5.27 11.07 2.40
N SER A 297 -4.69 11.07 1.21
CA SER A 297 -3.32 11.51 0.99
C SER A 297 -3.19 12.47 -0.18
N LEU A 298 -2.23 13.38 -0.07
CA LEU A 298 -1.81 14.30 -1.11
C LEU A 298 -0.32 14.09 -1.38
N THR A 299 0.04 13.92 -2.65
CA THR A 299 1.43 13.87 -3.12
C THR A 299 1.66 14.95 -4.16
N TYR A 300 2.76 15.68 -4.02
CA TYR A 300 3.25 16.65 -5.00
C TYR A 300 4.66 16.29 -5.46
N ARG A 301 4.84 16.13 -6.78
CA ARG A 301 6.13 15.84 -7.40
C ARG A 301 6.71 17.10 -8.04
N PHE A 302 7.85 17.58 -7.56
CA PHE A 302 8.39 18.88 -7.96
C PHE A 302 8.96 18.91 -9.38
N THR A 303 9.25 17.75 -9.97
CA THR A 303 9.75 17.65 -11.35
C THR A 303 8.63 17.18 -12.28
N LYS A 304 8.47 17.84 -13.44
CA LYS A 304 7.75 17.22 -14.57
C LYS A 304 8.58 16.02 -15.02
N LEU A 305 7.96 14.85 -15.19
CA LEU A 305 8.60 13.71 -15.87
C LEU A 305 9.28 14.27 -17.14
N SER A 306 10.62 14.17 -17.21
CA SER A 306 11.35 14.75 -18.34
C SER A 306 11.07 13.92 -19.60
N GLU A 307 11.39 14.43 -20.80
CA GLU A 307 11.35 13.61 -22.01
C GLU A 307 12.24 12.36 -21.88
N GLU A 308 13.29 12.44 -21.06
CA GLU A 308 14.18 11.34 -20.70
C GLU A 308 13.45 10.26 -19.87
N ASP A 309 12.61 10.62 -18.90
CA ASP A 309 11.79 9.67 -18.12
C ASP A 309 10.73 8.97 -18.98
N LEU A 310 10.13 9.73 -19.90
CA LEU A 310 9.19 9.21 -20.89
C LEU A 310 9.91 8.29 -21.91
N SER A 311 11.15 8.62 -22.27
CA SER A 311 12.00 7.80 -23.13
C SER A 311 12.47 6.54 -22.43
N LEU A 312 12.76 6.56 -21.13
CA LEU A 312 13.06 5.38 -20.31
C LEU A 312 11.86 4.43 -20.29
N SER A 313 10.64 4.95 -20.14
CA SER A 313 9.42 4.15 -20.29
C SER A 313 9.22 3.57 -21.71
N LYS A 314 9.70 4.24 -22.77
CA LYS A 314 9.76 3.67 -24.13
C LYS A 314 10.88 2.64 -24.29
N ASN A 315 12.04 2.90 -23.70
CA ASN A 315 13.19 1.99 -23.67
C ASN A 315 12.81 0.67 -23.01
N PHE A 316 12.00 0.66 -21.94
CA PHE A 316 11.54 -0.59 -21.34
C PHE A 316 10.74 -1.49 -22.30
N ALA A 317 9.92 -0.91 -23.20
CA ALA A 317 9.19 -1.69 -24.19
C ALA A 317 10.13 -2.25 -25.28
N GLU A 318 11.07 -1.44 -25.75
CA GLU A 318 12.10 -1.84 -26.72
C GLU A 318 13.08 -2.86 -26.11
N GLU A 319 13.45 -2.68 -24.85
CA GLU A 319 14.30 -3.56 -24.06
C GLU A 319 13.59 -4.89 -23.78
N LYS A 320 12.28 -4.87 -23.49
CA LYS A 320 11.47 -6.10 -23.38
C LYS A 320 11.46 -6.86 -24.70
N GLN A 321 11.26 -6.17 -25.83
CA GLN A 321 11.36 -6.81 -27.16
C GLN A 321 12.76 -7.33 -27.48
N ARG A 322 13.80 -6.59 -27.07
CA ARG A 322 15.20 -7.01 -27.22
C ARG A 322 15.49 -8.27 -26.39
N LEU A 323 15.03 -8.32 -25.14
CA LEU A 323 15.14 -9.49 -24.25
C LEU A 323 14.43 -10.71 -24.83
N VAL A 324 13.23 -10.55 -25.38
CA VAL A 324 12.52 -11.64 -26.10
C VAL A 324 13.40 -12.17 -27.23
N LYS A 325 13.90 -11.28 -28.11
CA LYS A 325 14.76 -11.67 -29.24
C LYS A 325 16.07 -12.32 -28.79
N GLU A 326 16.65 -11.84 -27.69
CA GLU A 326 17.85 -12.38 -27.10
C GLU A 326 17.61 -13.80 -26.57
N TYR A 327 16.52 -14.03 -25.83
CA TYR A 327 16.14 -15.37 -25.38
C TYR A 327 15.85 -16.32 -26.53
N GLU A 328 15.16 -15.87 -27.59
CA GLU A 328 14.95 -16.68 -28.79
C GLU A 328 16.27 -17.07 -29.47
N THR A 329 17.22 -16.13 -29.53
CA THR A 329 18.55 -16.39 -30.11
C THR A 329 19.37 -17.35 -29.25
N GLN A 330 19.34 -17.19 -27.93
CA GLN A 330 20.03 -18.09 -26.98
C GLN A 330 19.45 -19.51 -27.04
N ILE A 331 18.13 -19.65 -27.07
CA ILE A 331 17.44 -20.95 -27.20
C ILE A 331 17.85 -21.62 -28.50
N LYS A 332 17.79 -20.91 -29.64
CA LYS A 332 18.20 -21.46 -30.94
C LYS A 332 19.67 -21.91 -30.96
N THR A 333 20.54 -21.17 -30.28
CA THR A 333 21.97 -21.53 -30.16
C THR A 333 22.15 -22.79 -29.32
N LEU A 334 21.42 -22.92 -28.21
CA LEU A 334 21.43 -24.11 -27.37
C LEU A 334 20.84 -25.33 -28.08
N GLU A 335 19.73 -25.17 -28.81
CA GLU A 335 19.11 -26.22 -29.63
C GLU A 335 20.11 -26.79 -30.65
N ASN A 336 20.78 -25.91 -31.41
CA ASN A 336 21.82 -26.32 -32.36
C ASN A 336 22.96 -27.07 -31.66
N ARG A 337 23.37 -26.62 -30.47
CA ARG A 337 24.48 -27.21 -29.73
C ARG A 337 24.12 -28.58 -29.15
N ILE A 338 22.90 -28.74 -28.64
CA ILE A 338 22.37 -30.01 -28.16
C ILE A 338 22.28 -31.00 -29.33
N ALA A 339 21.71 -30.58 -30.47
CA ALA A 339 21.63 -31.42 -31.66
C ALA A 339 23.00 -31.88 -32.19
N GLU A 340 24.01 -30.99 -32.17
CA GLU A 340 25.39 -31.33 -32.56
C GLU A 340 26.00 -32.37 -31.60
N LEU A 341 25.79 -32.21 -30.29
CA LEU A 341 26.29 -33.13 -29.28
C LEU A 341 25.58 -34.49 -29.34
N ASP A 342 24.28 -34.51 -29.57
CA ASP A 342 23.49 -35.74 -29.77
C ASP A 342 23.92 -36.49 -31.03
N ALA A 343 24.15 -35.78 -32.15
CA ALA A 343 24.67 -36.40 -33.37
C ALA A 343 26.04 -37.02 -33.14
N LYS A 344 26.95 -36.31 -32.44
CA LYS A 344 28.28 -36.84 -32.06
C LYS A 344 28.20 -38.03 -31.11
N LEU A 345 27.22 -38.05 -30.20
CA LEU A 345 26.96 -39.18 -29.31
C LEU A 345 26.46 -40.40 -30.10
N GLN A 346 25.55 -40.20 -31.05
CA GLN A 346 25.04 -41.27 -31.91
C GLN A 346 26.11 -41.81 -32.87
N GLU A 347 26.94 -40.94 -33.45
CA GLU A 347 28.08 -41.36 -34.28
C GLU A 347 29.10 -42.17 -33.46
N ALA A 348 29.41 -41.75 -32.24
CA ALA A 348 30.28 -42.50 -31.33
C ALA A 348 29.70 -43.86 -30.93
N GLN A 349 28.37 -43.99 -30.87
CA GLN A 349 27.66 -45.26 -30.62
C GLN A 349 27.54 -46.14 -31.88
N ARG A 350 27.50 -45.55 -33.08
CA ARG A 350 27.39 -46.25 -34.37
C ARG A 350 28.74 -46.59 -35.00
N ALA A 351 29.84 -46.03 -34.52
CA ALA A 351 31.17 -46.39 -34.96
C ALA A 351 31.37 -47.92 -34.79
N PRO A 352 31.73 -48.66 -35.86
CA PRO A 352 31.80 -50.11 -35.81
C PRO A 352 32.81 -50.55 -34.76
N GLY A 353 32.33 -51.28 -33.75
CA GLY A 353 33.15 -51.82 -32.69
C GLY A 353 34.10 -52.90 -33.24
N VAL A 354 35.36 -52.81 -32.82
CA VAL A 354 36.17 -54.00 -32.53
C VAL A 354 35.32 -54.92 -31.62
N PRO A 355 35.27 -56.23 -31.85
CA PRO A 355 34.40 -57.13 -31.09
C PRO A 355 34.75 -57.11 -29.60
N GLY A 356 33.82 -56.68 -28.74
CA GLY A 356 33.92 -56.87 -27.30
C GLY A 356 33.98 -55.63 -26.40
N ALA A 357 33.32 -54.50 -26.73
CA ALA A 357 32.93 -53.53 -25.71
C ALA A 357 31.77 -52.63 -26.18
N LEU A 358 30.58 -52.82 -25.60
CA LEU A 358 29.64 -51.71 -25.43
C LEU A 358 30.29 -50.73 -24.45
N GLN A 359 31.09 -49.76 -24.93
CA GLN A 359 31.56 -48.68 -24.08
C GLN A 359 30.42 -47.67 -23.92
N PRO A 360 29.82 -47.51 -22.72
CA PRO A 360 28.90 -46.41 -22.47
C PRO A 360 29.62 -45.08 -22.72
N ALA A 361 28.91 -44.09 -23.26
CA ALA A 361 29.47 -42.77 -23.48
C ALA A 361 30.11 -42.21 -22.20
N PRO A 362 31.26 -41.49 -22.27
CA PRO A 362 31.94 -40.98 -21.09
C PRO A 362 30.96 -40.16 -20.20
N PRO A 363 30.89 -40.43 -18.89
CA PRO A 363 29.91 -39.82 -17.99
C PRO A 363 29.93 -38.28 -18.00
N GLN A 364 31.09 -37.67 -18.28
CA GLN A 364 31.22 -36.21 -18.43
C GLN A 364 30.43 -35.63 -19.61
N LYS A 365 30.34 -36.32 -20.75
CA LYS A 365 29.62 -35.79 -21.94
C LYS A 365 28.11 -35.84 -21.76
N SER A 366 27.59 -36.90 -21.14
CA SER A 366 26.16 -37.04 -20.85
C SER A 366 25.70 -36.12 -19.72
N GLU A 367 26.55 -35.86 -18.73
CA GLU A 367 26.29 -34.88 -17.68
C GLU A 367 26.29 -33.45 -18.24
N TYR A 368 27.22 -33.12 -19.15
CA TYR A 368 27.25 -31.83 -19.83
C TYR A 368 26.01 -31.59 -20.70
N LEU A 369 25.55 -32.61 -21.44
CA LEU A 369 24.31 -32.51 -22.24
C LEU A 369 23.09 -32.21 -21.35
N ARG A 370 22.95 -32.91 -20.22
CA ARG A 370 21.89 -32.64 -19.23
C ARG A 370 21.94 -31.22 -18.68
N THR A 371 23.14 -30.65 -18.49
CA THR A 371 23.25 -29.25 -18.04
C THR A 371 22.77 -28.25 -19.09
N LEU A 372 23.06 -28.50 -20.38
CA LEU A 372 22.59 -27.67 -21.48
C LEU A 372 21.08 -27.79 -21.70
N GLU A 373 20.53 -29.01 -21.62
CA GLU A 373 19.08 -29.25 -21.67
C GLU A 373 18.35 -28.48 -20.56
N LYS A 374 18.90 -28.50 -19.34
CA LYS A 374 18.35 -27.75 -18.22
C LYS A 374 18.40 -26.24 -18.44
N GLN A 375 19.52 -25.71 -18.96
CA GLN A 375 19.64 -24.29 -19.32
C GLN A 375 18.64 -23.89 -20.41
N MET A 376 18.45 -24.76 -21.42
CA MET A 376 17.46 -24.56 -22.47
C MET A 376 16.04 -24.55 -21.90
N GLN A 377 15.72 -25.47 -20.99
CA GLN A 377 14.41 -25.54 -20.33
C GLN A 377 14.13 -24.28 -19.49
N GLU A 378 15.12 -23.81 -18.72
CA GLU A 378 15.02 -22.55 -17.95
C GLU A 378 14.78 -21.34 -18.87
N LEU A 379 15.47 -21.27 -20.03
CA LEU A 379 15.25 -20.21 -21.01
C LEU A 379 13.90 -20.33 -21.73
N GLN A 380 13.44 -21.54 -22.05
CA GLN A 380 12.12 -21.79 -22.64
C GLN A 380 10.99 -21.38 -21.68
N GLU A 381 11.13 -21.62 -20.37
CA GLU A 381 10.19 -21.14 -19.37
C GLU A 381 10.16 -19.60 -19.31
N LYS A 382 11.33 -18.95 -19.33
CA LYS A 382 11.43 -17.47 -19.40
C LYS A 382 10.79 -16.92 -20.67
N LEU A 383 11.04 -17.52 -21.83
CA LEU A 383 10.45 -17.12 -23.10
C LEU A 383 8.93 -17.34 -23.11
N LYS A 384 8.47 -18.48 -22.58
CA LYS A 384 7.04 -18.81 -22.47
C LYS A 384 6.32 -17.82 -21.57
N ALA A 385 6.90 -17.44 -20.43
CA ALA A 385 6.37 -16.40 -19.57
C ALA A 385 6.21 -15.07 -20.34
N GLN A 386 7.23 -14.66 -21.11
CA GLN A 386 7.16 -13.44 -21.93
C GLN A 386 6.15 -13.52 -23.09
N LYS A 387 6.01 -14.68 -23.76
CA LYS A 387 5.06 -14.87 -24.87
C LYS A 387 3.61 -15.00 -24.42
N ILE A 388 3.35 -15.67 -23.30
CA ILE A 388 2.02 -15.70 -22.67
C ILE A 388 1.59 -14.26 -22.36
N GLN A 389 2.49 -13.47 -21.79
CA GLN A 389 2.29 -12.04 -21.55
C GLN A 389 1.89 -11.30 -22.83
N GLN A 390 2.66 -11.42 -23.93
CA GLN A 390 2.34 -10.81 -25.23
C GLN A 390 1.00 -11.29 -25.83
N SER A 391 0.63 -12.55 -25.63
CA SER A 391 -0.61 -13.11 -26.18
C SER A 391 -1.87 -12.59 -25.49
N PHE A 392 -1.82 -12.42 -24.16
CA PHE A 392 -2.89 -11.76 -23.39
C PHE A 392 -3.03 -10.29 -23.82
N GLU A 393 -1.93 -9.63 -24.15
CA GLU A 393 -1.89 -8.25 -24.66
C GLU A 393 -2.51 -8.12 -26.07
N GLU A 394 -2.18 -9.02 -27.00
CA GLU A 394 -2.80 -9.02 -28.34
C GLU A 394 -4.29 -9.29 -28.31
N GLN A 395 -4.75 -10.19 -27.43
CA GLN A 395 -6.18 -10.47 -27.26
C GLN A 395 -6.93 -9.25 -26.71
N ASN A 396 -6.36 -8.54 -25.73
CA ASN A 396 -6.94 -7.29 -25.22
C ASN A 396 -6.87 -6.14 -26.23
N ARG A 397 -5.87 -6.10 -27.11
CA ARG A 397 -5.76 -5.09 -28.18
C ARG A 397 -6.75 -5.33 -29.34
N LYS A 398 -7.06 -6.60 -29.63
CA LYS A 398 -7.97 -7.02 -30.71
C LYS A 398 -9.44 -7.02 -30.29
N GLN A 399 -9.76 -6.88 -29.01
CA GLN A 399 -11.10 -6.52 -28.55
C GLN A 399 -11.22 -4.99 -28.57
N PRO A 400 -11.83 -4.36 -29.60
CA PRO A 400 -12.26 -2.99 -29.45
C PRO A 400 -13.21 -2.94 -28.26
N SER A 401 -12.95 -2.06 -27.30
CA SER A 401 -13.99 -1.64 -26.37
C SER A 401 -15.17 -1.23 -27.23
N LYS A 402 -16.23 -2.05 -27.28
CA LYS A 402 -17.51 -1.60 -27.82
C LYS A 402 -17.75 -0.25 -27.15
N PRO A 403 -18.02 0.82 -27.91
CA PRO A 403 -18.54 2.03 -27.29
C PRO A 403 -19.66 1.55 -26.39
N VAL A 404 -19.58 1.87 -25.10
CA VAL A 404 -20.75 1.74 -24.26
C VAL A 404 -21.77 2.65 -24.95
N GLU A 405 -22.67 2.05 -25.74
CA GLU A 405 -23.93 2.69 -26.08
C GLU A 405 -24.47 3.11 -24.73
N LYS A 406 -24.46 4.43 -24.50
CA LYS A 406 -25.13 5.02 -23.35
C LYS A 406 -26.48 4.32 -23.28
N PRO A 407 -26.82 3.59 -22.21
CA PRO A 407 -28.20 3.21 -22.01
C PRO A 407 -28.98 4.52 -22.11
N ALA A 408 -29.88 4.60 -23.07
CA ALA A 408 -30.83 5.70 -23.15
C ALA A 408 -31.67 5.61 -21.87
N VAL A 409 -31.21 6.29 -20.82
CA VAL A 409 -32.03 6.60 -19.67
C VAL A 409 -33.13 7.48 -20.22
N LYS A 410 -34.32 6.91 -20.41
CA LYS A 410 -35.56 7.68 -20.42
C LYS A 410 -35.67 8.33 -19.05
N LEU A 411 -35.12 9.53 -18.94
CA LEU A 411 -35.39 10.45 -17.85
C LEU A 411 -36.92 10.70 -17.84
N PRO A 412 -37.63 10.45 -16.73
CA PRO A 412 -38.95 11.04 -16.57
C PRO A 412 -38.79 12.57 -16.61
N ALA A 413 -39.72 13.22 -17.30
CA ALA A 413 -39.71 14.66 -17.54
C ALA A 413 -39.63 15.45 -16.22
N PRO A 414 -38.94 16.60 -16.19
CA PRO A 414 -39.02 17.50 -15.05
C PRO A 414 -40.41 18.14 -15.04
N GLU A 415 -41.17 17.92 -13.97
CA GLU A 415 -42.31 18.80 -13.68
C GLU A 415 -41.77 20.18 -13.30
N GLU A 416 -42.13 21.17 -14.12
CA GLU A 416 -42.05 22.59 -13.81
C GLU A 416 -42.94 22.89 -12.60
N GLN A 417 -42.37 23.54 -11.59
CA GLN A 417 -43.05 24.67 -10.95
C GLN A 417 -42.08 25.84 -10.81
N GLU A 418 -42.46 26.92 -11.47
CA GLU A 418 -41.80 28.22 -11.52
C GLU A 418 -41.80 28.97 -10.18
N ALA A 419 -40.77 29.81 -10.07
CA ALA A 419 -40.53 30.99 -9.26
C ALA A 419 -41.65 31.58 -8.36
N ALA A 420 -41.24 31.99 -7.15
CA ALA A 420 -41.60 33.31 -6.61
C ALA A 420 -40.53 33.81 -5.62
N ALA A 421 -40.07 35.05 -5.86
CA ALA A 421 -39.23 35.82 -4.97
C ALA A 421 -40.05 36.43 -3.81
N GLN A 422 -39.33 36.69 -2.70
CA GLN A 422 -39.67 37.54 -1.54
C GLN A 422 -40.86 37.14 -0.65
N SER A 423 -40.56 36.71 0.58
CA SER A 423 -41.30 37.11 1.78
C SER A 423 -40.37 36.97 2.99
N GLY A 424 -40.47 37.88 3.97
CA GLY A 424 -39.69 37.81 5.22
C GLY A 424 -39.88 36.50 5.98
N PRO A 425 -39.21 36.31 7.13
CA PRO A 425 -39.24 35.03 7.86
C PRO A 425 -40.69 34.61 8.12
N LYS A 426 -41.12 33.49 7.52
CA LYS A 426 -42.44 32.91 7.77
C LYS A 426 -42.47 32.42 9.20
N THR A 427 -43.46 32.84 9.98
CA THR A 427 -43.62 32.40 11.37
C THR A 427 -44.78 31.44 11.52
N HIS A 428 -44.64 30.43 12.38
CA HIS A 428 -45.67 29.46 12.72
C HIS A 428 -45.99 29.51 14.22
N THR A 429 -47.27 29.59 14.56
CA THR A 429 -47.75 29.47 15.95
C THR A 429 -48.04 28.01 16.26
N VAL A 430 -47.28 27.44 17.19
CA VAL A 430 -47.37 26.04 17.60
C VAL A 430 -48.76 25.72 18.17
N LYS A 431 -49.41 24.69 17.65
CA LYS A 431 -50.67 24.18 18.17
C LYS A 431 -50.43 23.08 19.21
N GLU A 432 -51.45 22.77 20.00
CA GLU A 432 -51.39 21.71 20.99
C GLU A 432 -51.02 20.36 20.35
N GLY A 433 -49.95 19.73 20.82
CA GLY A 433 -49.43 18.46 20.33
C GLY A 433 -48.43 18.53 19.17
N GLU A 434 -48.14 19.70 18.58
CA GLU A 434 -47.15 19.80 17.49
C GLU A 434 -45.70 19.70 18.00
N SER A 435 -44.84 19.03 17.23
CA SER A 435 -43.41 18.88 17.49
C SER A 435 -42.53 19.44 16.37
N LEU A 436 -41.25 19.72 16.65
CA LEU A 436 -40.30 20.25 15.64
C LEU A 436 -40.17 19.35 14.38
N PRO A 437 -40.13 18.00 14.49
CA PRO A 437 -40.12 17.13 13.31
C PRO A 437 -41.40 17.18 12.49
N GLU A 438 -42.57 17.34 13.11
CA GLU A 438 -43.83 17.49 12.39
C GLU A 438 -43.91 18.84 11.67
N LEU A 439 -43.39 19.90 12.30
CA LEU A 439 -43.26 21.20 11.64
C LEU A 439 -42.27 21.13 10.47
N ALA A 440 -41.17 20.39 10.61
CA ALA A 440 -40.23 20.18 9.50
C ALA A 440 -40.83 19.35 8.36
N GLN A 441 -41.61 18.31 8.69
CA GLN A 441 -42.36 17.55 7.69
C GLN A 441 -43.40 18.44 6.99
N LYS A 442 -44.04 19.35 7.71
CA LYS A 442 -45.05 20.25 7.15
C LYS A 442 -44.48 21.34 6.24
N TYR A 443 -43.35 21.92 6.61
CA TYR A 443 -42.77 23.06 5.91
C TYR A 443 -41.68 22.70 4.90
N TYR A 444 -40.95 21.60 5.12
CA TYR A 444 -39.85 21.15 4.26
C TYR A 444 -40.11 19.79 3.61
N ASN A 445 -41.27 19.17 3.86
CA ASN A 445 -41.60 17.80 3.44
C ASN A 445 -40.58 16.73 3.89
N ASP A 446 -39.78 17.06 4.92
CA ASP A 446 -38.71 16.22 5.45
C ASP A 446 -38.57 16.46 6.96
N SER A 447 -39.06 15.51 7.76
CA SER A 447 -39.00 15.54 9.22
C SER A 447 -37.59 15.62 9.80
N SER A 448 -36.56 15.21 9.05
CA SER A 448 -35.15 15.27 9.49
C SER A 448 -34.59 16.69 9.56
N GLN A 449 -35.26 17.64 8.88
CA GLN A 449 -34.86 19.06 8.83
C GLN A 449 -35.25 19.86 10.08
N TRP A 450 -35.79 19.22 11.12
CA TRP A 450 -36.21 19.88 12.37
C TRP A 450 -35.11 20.72 13.03
N LYS A 451 -33.83 20.34 12.83
CA LYS A 451 -32.68 21.09 13.32
C LYS A 451 -32.63 22.52 12.78
N LYS A 452 -33.09 22.76 11.54
CA LYS A 452 -33.16 24.11 10.95
C LYS A 452 -34.12 25.02 11.73
N ILE A 453 -35.29 24.49 12.09
CA ILE A 453 -36.29 25.20 12.89
C ILE A 453 -35.76 25.42 14.31
N TYR A 454 -35.13 24.39 14.89
CA TYR A 454 -34.51 24.49 16.21
C TYR A 454 -33.43 25.58 16.27
N ASP A 455 -32.48 25.56 15.33
CA ASP A 455 -31.35 26.49 15.29
C ASP A 455 -31.80 27.95 15.14
N ALA A 456 -32.85 28.19 14.36
CA ALA A 456 -33.41 29.52 14.16
C ALA A 456 -34.20 30.06 15.37
N ASN A 457 -34.58 29.20 16.32
CA ASN A 457 -35.42 29.55 17.47
C ASN A 457 -34.81 29.13 18.81
N LYS A 458 -33.49 28.94 18.88
CA LYS A 458 -32.76 28.50 20.10
C LYS A 458 -33.09 29.32 21.35
N ASN A 459 -33.36 30.60 21.17
CA ASN A 459 -33.72 31.53 22.25
C ASN A 459 -35.15 31.37 22.78
N LYS A 460 -35.99 30.56 22.12
CA LYS A 460 -37.38 30.32 22.50
C LYS A 460 -37.65 28.86 22.90
N ILE A 461 -36.74 27.93 22.62
CA ILE A 461 -36.94 26.50 22.83
C ILE A 461 -36.13 26.04 24.05
N GLU A 462 -36.81 25.61 25.10
CA GLU A 462 -36.19 25.00 26.27
C GLU A 462 -36.19 23.47 26.15
N ARG A 463 -35.03 22.84 26.37
CA ARG A 463 -34.84 21.38 26.35
C ARG A 463 -35.35 20.67 25.08
N GLY A 464 -35.38 21.38 23.95
CA GLY A 464 -35.78 20.83 22.65
C GLY A 464 -37.29 20.67 22.44
N GLN A 465 -38.12 21.18 23.35
CA GLN A 465 -39.59 21.09 23.25
C GLN A 465 -40.23 22.44 22.92
N VAL A 466 -41.32 22.40 22.17
CA VAL A 466 -42.12 23.57 21.80
C VAL A 466 -43.41 23.59 22.62
N SER A 467 -43.85 24.78 23.05
CA SER A 467 -45.08 24.94 23.83
C SER A 467 -46.22 25.45 22.95
N PRO A 468 -47.48 25.04 23.19
CA PRO A 468 -48.63 25.57 22.45
C PRO A 468 -48.74 27.10 22.58
N GLY A 469 -49.04 27.79 21.47
CA GLY A 469 -49.09 29.25 21.39
C GLY A 469 -47.75 29.93 21.09
N GLN A 470 -46.65 29.20 21.05
CA GLN A 470 -45.32 29.74 20.77
C GLN A 470 -45.13 30.07 19.29
N VAL A 471 -44.58 31.26 18.98
CA VAL A 471 -44.32 31.70 17.60
C VAL A 471 -42.87 31.42 17.20
N LEU A 472 -42.70 30.49 16.26
CA LEU A 472 -41.40 30.05 15.72
C LEU A 472 -41.16 30.65 14.33
N VAL A 473 -39.92 31.02 14.06
CA VAL A 473 -39.43 31.35 12.72
C VAL A 473 -39.20 30.06 11.94
N ILE A 474 -39.71 29.98 10.73
CA ILE A 474 -39.47 28.89 9.78
C ILE A 474 -38.53 29.44 8.70
N PRO A 475 -37.24 29.05 8.72
CA PRO A 475 -36.22 29.50 7.77
C PRO A 475 -36.52 29.18 6.30
#